data_AF-A0A3M1EEQ0-F1
#
_entry.id   AF-A0A3M1EEQ0-F1
#
_cell.length_a   1.000
_cell.length_b   1.000
_cell.length_c   1.000
_cell.angle_alpha   90.00
_cell.angle_beta   90.00
_cell.angle_gamma   90.00
#
_symmetry.space_group_name_H-M   'P 1'
#
loop_
_entity.id
_entity.type
_entity.pdbx_description
1 polymer ?
#
loop_
_entity_poly.entity_id
_entity_poly.type
_entity_poly.pdbx_seq_one_letter_code
_entity_poly.pdbx_strand_id
1 'polypeptide(L)'
;MPDYAAVWDQYDLAVEALYQALGPARAVTLPTVRTANVLTRADLVITTTARLADAAAQGLTAPDAAGRERATLQLMAGAAVDLAIANDLIRAQGDGRAPTIRKATEVAYRQVMSDLGHLLRPGAEPGPATTIRKATFKPTPENPQEALDQLRWTATNSFESITGDVVSVAQMAITGLTALKIAPVREAAAVAAQELLNGISGRVSTVLRRAARLLVQAYDKILKALGKDAASDARRQAAEWIQMLQSGTLLEKLLARLYEKERILDDIEGYARKVTDALMSEAYATVLQKTRNLAERFQHHRRSIEWILRGLAFIKDWLFSLQPWGPLAVTATYVGTLGYAVYAGGDYVDWFRTDRIQPLDRVPGLRDVVRETLKPGTETDNEEQPPESTPEQPNQTNKRNQGEPPGSP
;
A
#
# COMPACT_ATOMS: atom_id res chain seq x y z
N MET A 1 -21.55 4.54 3.97
CA MET A 1 -20.45 3.59 3.68
C MET A 1 -19.75 3.24 4.98
N PRO A 2 -19.18 2.03 5.16
CA PRO A 2 -18.51 1.66 6.40
C PRO A 2 -17.27 2.54 6.61
N ASP A 3 -17.18 3.15 7.79
CA ASP A 3 -16.00 3.91 8.23
C ASP A 3 -14.79 2.96 8.38
N TYR A 4 -13.67 3.31 7.73
CA TYR A 4 -12.43 2.52 7.80
C TYR A 4 -11.96 2.34 9.25
N ALA A 5 -12.10 3.37 10.09
CA ALA A 5 -11.65 3.29 11.49
C ALA A 5 -12.45 2.27 12.29
N ALA A 6 -13.77 2.32 12.21
CA ALA A 6 -14.64 1.34 12.85
C ALA A 6 -14.38 -0.10 12.36
N VAL A 7 -14.08 -0.29 11.08
CA VAL A 7 -13.75 -1.62 10.52
C VAL A 7 -12.36 -2.10 10.94
N TRP A 8 -11.39 -1.19 11.02
CA TRP A 8 -10.05 -1.46 11.54
C TRP A 8 -10.11 -1.97 12.99
N ASP A 9 -10.84 -1.29 13.87
CA ASP A 9 -10.95 -1.71 15.27
C ASP A 9 -11.55 -3.12 15.40
N GLN A 10 -12.54 -3.44 14.57
CA GLN A 10 -13.13 -4.79 14.53
C GLN A 10 -12.14 -5.85 14.03
N TYR A 11 -11.33 -5.50 13.04
CA TYR A 11 -10.29 -6.37 12.52
C TYR A 11 -9.17 -6.60 13.55
N ASP A 12 -8.65 -5.53 14.16
CA ASP A 12 -7.59 -5.60 15.17
C ASP A 12 -8.03 -6.47 16.37
N LEU A 13 -9.27 -6.27 16.85
CA LEU A 13 -9.87 -7.13 17.89
C LEU A 13 -10.00 -8.59 17.45
N ALA A 14 -10.37 -8.86 16.19
CA ALA A 14 -10.48 -10.22 15.68
C ALA A 14 -9.12 -10.92 15.61
N VAL A 15 -8.09 -10.19 15.20
CA VAL A 15 -6.72 -10.71 15.13
C VAL A 15 -6.14 -10.90 16.52
N GLU A 16 -6.33 -9.94 17.43
CA GLU A 16 -5.95 -10.10 18.84
C GLU A 16 -6.60 -11.35 19.43
N ALA A 17 -7.91 -11.55 19.19
CA ALA A 17 -8.61 -12.73 19.63
C ALA A 17 -8.02 -14.02 19.05
N LEU A 18 -7.65 -14.06 17.77
CA LEU A 18 -7.02 -15.21 17.13
C LEU A 18 -5.73 -15.63 17.83
N TYR A 19 -4.91 -14.64 18.24
CA TYR A 19 -3.59 -14.86 18.85
C TYR A 19 -3.58 -14.89 20.38
N GLN A 20 -4.65 -14.46 21.07
CA GLN A 20 -4.75 -14.64 22.52
C GLN A 20 -4.78 -16.13 22.86
N ALA A 21 -3.74 -16.61 23.54
CA ALA A 21 -3.82 -17.78 24.39
C ALA A 21 -4.90 -17.52 25.45
N LEU A 22 -5.68 -18.53 25.83
CA LEU A 22 -6.73 -18.49 26.87
C LEU A 22 -6.14 -18.17 28.26
N GLY A 23 -5.53 -16.99 28.43
CA GLY A 23 -4.96 -16.47 29.68
C GLY A 23 -5.87 -15.40 30.32
N PRO A 24 -5.57 -14.97 31.56
CA PRO A 24 -6.40 -14.03 32.32
C PRO A 24 -6.35 -12.60 31.74
N ALA A 25 -7.17 -12.40 30.71
CA ALA A 25 -7.90 -11.22 30.26
C ALA A 25 -7.42 -9.80 30.63
N ARG A 26 -7.05 -9.04 29.58
CA ARG A 26 -7.59 -7.68 29.40
C ARG A 26 -9.11 -7.82 29.14
N ALA A 27 -9.93 -6.94 29.70
CA ALA A 27 -11.39 -6.96 29.57
C ALA A 27 -11.85 -6.60 28.14
N VAL A 28 -11.66 -7.52 27.19
CA VAL A 28 -12.28 -7.45 25.86
C VAL A 28 -13.78 -7.68 26.04
N THR A 29 -14.59 -6.68 25.75
CA THR A 29 -16.06 -6.62 25.87
C THR A 29 -16.81 -7.40 24.79
N LEU A 30 -16.22 -8.48 24.25
CA LEU A 30 -16.86 -9.40 23.31
C LEU A 30 -17.02 -10.79 23.96
N PRO A 31 -18.12 -11.02 24.73
CA PRO A 31 -18.32 -12.25 25.51
C PRO A 31 -18.27 -13.54 24.66
N THR A 32 -18.70 -13.46 23.41
CA THR A 32 -18.77 -14.60 22.47
C THR A 32 -17.42 -15.04 21.91
N VAL A 33 -16.39 -14.21 21.98
CA VAL A 33 -15.09 -14.50 21.34
C VAL A 33 -14.16 -15.31 22.25
N ARG A 34 -14.34 -15.23 23.58
CA ARG A 34 -13.46 -15.87 24.56
C ARG A 34 -13.56 -17.40 24.62
N THR A 35 -14.70 -17.97 24.22
CA THR A 35 -14.94 -19.43 24.24
C THR A 35 -14.77 -20.08 22.86
N ALA A 36 -14.51 -19.28 21.82
CA ALA A 36 -14.41 -19.75 20.46
C ALA A 36 -13.09 -20.50 20.20
N ASN A 37 -13.20 -21.69 19.59
CA ASN A 37 -12.04 -22.40 19.08
C ASN A 37 -11.30 -21.58 18.00
N VAL A 38 -10.05 -21.93 17.69
CA VAL A 38 -9.22 -21.20 16.71
C VAL A 38 -9.90 -21.08 15.34
N LEU A 39 -10.71 -22.06 14.94
CA LEU A 39 -11.43 -22.02 13.67
C LEU A 39 -12.46 -20.89 13.62
N THR A 40 -13.22 -20.70 14.69
CA THR A 40 -14.23 -19.64 14.80
C THR A 40 -13.58 -18.27 14.83
N ARG A 41 -12.44 -18.14 15.53
CA ARG A 41 -11.64 -16.91 15.55
C ARG A 41 -11.04 -16.59 14.17
N ALA A 42 -10.54 -17.60 13.47
CA ALA A 42 -10.04 -17.43 12.10
C ALA A 42 -11.16 -17.02 11.14
N ASP A 43 -12.38 -17.56 11.28
CA ASP A 43 -13.53 -17.13 10.47
C ASP A 43 -13.92 -15.67 10.75
N LEU A 44 -13.74 -15.19 11.99
CA LEU A 44 -13.93 -13.77 12.33
C LEU A 44 -12.88 -12.87 11.66
N VAL A 45 -11.61 -13.28 11.67
CA VAL A 45 -10.53 -12.56 10.96
C VAL A 45 -10.79 -12.50 9.45
N ILE A 46 -11.17 -13.63 8.84
CA ILE A 46 -11.52 -13.70 7.41
C ILE A 46 -12.68 -12.75 7.08
N THR A 47 -13.70 -12.70 7.93
CA THR A 47 -14.86 -11.82 7.67
C THR A 47 -14.48 -10.35 7.80
N THR A 48 -13.72 -10.00 8.84
CA THR A 48 -13.32 -8.61 9.11
C THR A 48 -12.28 -8.09 8.12
N THR A 49 -11.31 -8.90 7.69
CA THR A 49 -10.30 -8.49 6.69
C THR A 49 -10.91 -8.25 5.30
N ALA A 50 -11.99 -8.95 4.93
CA ALA A 50 -12.74 -8.65 3.70
C ALA A 50 -13.39 -7.27 3.77
N ARG A 51 -14.07 -6.97 4.88
CA ARG A 51 -14.69 -5.66 5.11
C ARG A 51 -13.65 -4.54 5.16
N LEU A 52 -12.48 -4.80 5.76
CA LEU A 52 -11.36 -3.86 5.80
C LEU A 52 -10.85 -3.56 4.38
N ALA A 53 -10.73 -4.59 3.52
CA ALA A 53 -10.37 -4.40 2.12
C ALA A 53 -11.40 -3.56 1.36
N ASP A 54 -12.70 -3.79 1.58
CA ASP A 54 -13.76 -3.02 0.92
C ASP A 54 -13.78 -1.56 1.40
N ALA A 55 -13.53 -1.31 2.68
CA ALA A 55 -13.41 0.04 3.23
C ALA A 55 -12.16 0.76 2.69
N ALA A 56 -11.00 0.09 2.64
CA ALA A 56 -9.79 0.64 2.05
C ALA A 56 -9.98 0.97 0.56
N ALA A 57 -10.61 0.06 -0.20
CA ALA A 57 -10.84 0.24 -1.63
C ALA A 57 -11.70 1.47 -1.97
N GLN A 58 -12.56 1.93 -1.05
CA GLN A 58 -13.30 3.19 -1.25
C GLN A 58 -12.35 4.40 -1.26
N GLY A 59 -11.31 4.39 -0.43
CA GLY A 59 -10.30 5.45 -0.40
C GLY A 59 -9.49 5.55 -1.71
N LEU A 60 -9.50 4.52 -2.57
CA LEU A 60 -8.90 4.60 -3.91
C LEU A 60 -9.64 5.59 -4.83
N THR A 61 -10.85 6.04 -4.46
CA THR A 61 -11.63 7.07 -5.15
C THR A 61 -11.56 8.43 -4.46
N ALA A 62 -10.68 8.59 -3.47
CA ALA A 62 -10.47 9.86 -2.80
C ALA A 62 -10.10 10.96 -3.82
N PRO A 63 -10.60 12.20 -3.63
CA PRO A 63 -10.32 13.29 -4.56
C PRO A 63 -8.83 13.67 -4.56
N ASP A 64 -8.16 13.57 -3.41
CA ASP A 64 -6.75 13.86 -3.26
C ASP A 64 -5.88 12.58 -3.39
N ALA A 65 -4.67 12.77 -3.91
CA ALA A 65 -3.74 11.66 -4.13
C ALA A 65 -3.23 11.04 -2.83
N ALA A 66 -3.16 11.80 -1.72
CA ALA A 66 -2.72 11.25 -0.43
C ALA A 66 -3.72 10.22 0.11
N GLY A 67 -5.02 10.47 -0.02
CA GLY A 67 -6.09 9.53 0.31
C GLY A 67 -6.02 8.26 -0.54
N ARG A 68 -5.77 8.40 -1.85
CA ARG A 68 -5.62 7.25 -2.77
C ARG A 68 -4.40 6.42 -2.45
N GLU A 69 -3.24 7.03 -2.26
CA GLU A 69 -2.01 6.34 -1.86
C GLU A 69 -2.19 5.58 -0.55
N ARG A 70 -2.72 6.25 0.50
CA ARG A 70 -3.02 5.62 1.80
C ARG A 70 -3.87 4.38 1.63
N ALA A 71 -4.97 4.47 0.88
CA ALA A 71 -5.86 3.35 0.62
C ALA A 71 -5.13 2.17 -0.04
N THR A 72 -4.27 2.44 -1.02
CA THR A 72 -3.48 1.37 -1.64
C THR A 72 -2.43 0.78 -0.68
N LEU A 73 -1.75 1.58 0.14
CA LEU A 73 -0.84 1.08 1.18
C LEU A 73 -1.57 0.20 2.21
N GLN A 74 -2.78 0.58 2.61
CA GLN A 74 -3.64 -0.21 3.50
C GLN A 74 -4.02 -1.56 2.89
N LEU A 75 -4.36 -1.60 1.60
CA LEU A 75 -4.64 -2.84 0.89
C LEU A 75 -3.41 -3.75 0.84
N MET A 76 -2.24 -3.21 0.52
CA MET A 76 -0.99 -3.98 0.43
C MET A 76 -0.53 -4.50 1.80
N ALA A 77 -0.59 -3.66 2.84
CA ALA A 77 -0.30 -4.08 4.20
C ALA A 77 -1.30 -5.14 4.68
N GLY A 78 -2.58 -5.00 4.36
CA GLY A 78 -3.60 -6.00 4.68
C GLY A 78 -3.34 -7.34 4.00
N ALA A 79 -2.89 -7.32 2.74
CA ALA A 79 -2.52 -8.53 2.01
C ALA A 79 -1.32 -9.25 2.65
N ALA A 80 -0.30 -8.48 3.08
CA ALA A 80 0.85 -9.02 3.81
C ALA A 80 0.43 -9.68 5.14
N VAL A 81 -0.45 -9.03 5.91
CA VAL A 81 -0.95 -9.57 7.18
C VAL A 81 -1.77 -10.84 6.95
N ASP A 82 -2.68 -10.86 5.96
CA ASP A 82 -3.46 -12.06 5.63
C ASP A 82 -2.58 -13.27 5.30
N LEU A 83 -1.49 -13.06 4.54
CA LEU A 83 -0.52 -14.12 4.21
C LEU A 83 0.25 -14.60 5.44
N ALA A 84 0.62 -13.69 6.35
CA ALA A 84 1.28 -14.05 7.60
C ALA A 84 0.36 -14.87 8.51
N ILE A 85 -0.91 -14.47 8.64
CA ILE A 85 -1.91 -15.24 9.40
C ILE A 85 -2.16 -16.60 8.74
N ALA A 86 -2.25 -16.66 7.41
CA ALA A 86 -2.39 -17.93 6.69
C ALA A 86 -1.22 -18.88 6.99
N ASN A 87 0.01 -18.36 7.00
CA ASN A 87 1.20 -19.12 7.38
C ASN A 87 1.13 -19.66 8.81
N ASP A 88 0.76 -18.81 9.76
CA ASP A 88 0.67 -19.21 11.18
C ASP A 88 -0.40 -20.30 11.39
N LEU A 89 -1.54 -20.21 10.67
CA LEU A 89 -2.57 -21.25 10.67
C LEU A 89 -2.07 -22.59 10.11
N ILE A 90 -1.32 -22.58 9.01
CA ILE A 90 -0.73 -23.78 8.40
C ILE A 90 0.25 -24.44 9.37
N ARG A 91 1.13 -23.65 9.99
CA ARG A 91 2.11 -24.13 10.96
C ARG A 91 1.44 -24.74 12.19
N ALA A 92 0.39 -24.10 12.70
CA ALA A 92 -0.37 -24.61 13.84
C ALA A 92 -1.01 -25.99 13.58
N GLN A 93 -1.30 -26.34 12.32
CA GLN A 93 -1.78 -27.66 11.96
C GLN A 93 -0.66 -28.72 11.87
N GLY A 94 0.51 -28.34 11.36
CA GLY A 94 1.63 -29.27 11.14
C GLY A 94 2.15 -29.94 12.42
N ASP A 95 1.97 -29.29 13.57
CA ASP A 95 2.47 -29.76 14.87
C ASP A 95 1.67 -30.94 15.47
N GLY A 96 0.61 -31.43 14.80
CA GLY A 96 -0.18 -32.59 15.23
C GLY A 96 -0.92 -32.41 16.56
N ARG A 97 -0.85 -31.22 17.16
CA ARG A 97 -1.51 -30.84 18.42
C ARG A 97 -2.82 -30.12 18.11
N ALA A 98 -3.72 -30.08 19.10
CA ALA A 98 -4.91 -29.25 19.01
C ALA A 98 -4.51 -27.83 18.56
N PRO A 99 -5.23 -27.22 17.60
CA PRO A 99 -4.84 -25.97 16.96
C PRO A 99 -4.93 -24.85 17.99
N THR A 100 -3.85 -24.66 18.75
CA THR A 100 -3.58 -23.45 19.50
C THR A 100 -2.43 -22.79 18.78
N ILE A 101 -2.65 -21.60 18.25
CA ILE A 101 -1.56 -20.75 17.80
C ILE A 101 -0.78 -20.41 19.07
N ARG A 102 0.39 -21.02 19.26
CA ARG A 102 1.25 -20.76 20.42
C ARG A 102 2.09 -19.52 20.13
N LYS A 103 2.60 -18.86 21.18
CA LYS A 103 3.53 -17.72 21.04
C LYS A 103 4.70 -17.97 20.08
N ALA A 104 5.16 -19.22 19.95
CA ALA A 104 6.25 -19.60 19.04
C ALA A 104 5.85 -19.60 17.54
N THR A 105 4.56 -19.68 17.22
CA THR A 105 4.06 -19.63 15.83
C THR A 105 3.73 -18.21 15.38
N GLU A 106 3.68 -17.22 16.27
CA GLU A 106 3.29 -15.81 15.97
C GLU A 106 4.41 -14.96 15.33
N VAL A 107 5.51 -15.59 14.93
CA VAL A 107 6.73 -14.88 14.50
C VAL A 107 6.46 -14.06 13.24
N ALA A 108 5.74 -14.63 12.27
CA ALA A 108 5.48 -13.94 11.00
C ALA A 108 4.53 -12.76 11.19
N TYR A 109 3.37 -12.98 11.83
CA TYR A 109 2.40 -11.92 12.08
C TYR A 109 2.98 -10.76 12.90
N ARG A 110 3.65 -11.05 14.01
CA ARG A 110 4.24 -10.00 14.86
C ARG A 110 5.26 -9.17 14.11
N GLN A 111 6.09 -9.79 13.27
CA GLN A 111 7.08 -9.08 12.48
C GLN A 111 6.40 -8.20 11.42
N VAL A 112 5.39 -8.71 10.69
CA VAL A 112 4.62 -7.90 9.74
C VAL A 112 3.94 -6.72 10.43
N MET A 113 3.34 -6.91 11.61
CA MET A 113 2.69 -5.83 12.35
C MET A 113 3.66 -4.80 12.91
N SER A 114 4.85 -5.23 13.32
CA SER A 114 5.93 -4.31 13.71
C SER A 114 6.32 -3.40 12.53
N ASP A 115 6.41 -3.98 11.34
CA ASP A 115 6.91 -3.26 10.16
C ASP A 115 5.81 -2.45 9.44
N LEU A 116 4.59 -2.99 9.33
CA LEU A 116 3.51 -2.44 8.50
C LEU A 116 2.26 -2.06 9.29
N GLY A 117 2.16 -2.39 10.58
CA GLY A 117 0.94 -2.14 11.37
C GLY A 117 0.57 -0.66 11.46
N HIS A 118 1.54 0.24 11.34
CA HIS A 118 1.28 1.68 11.27
C HIS A 118 0.50 2.08 10.00
N LEU A 119 0.69 1.41 8.87
CA LEU A 119 -0.01 1.71 7.61
C LEU A 119 -1.50 1.35 7.67
N LEU A 120 -1.85 0.37 8.50
CA LEU A 120 -3.23 -0.08 8.66
C LEU A 120 -4.04 0.77 9.65
N ARG A 121 -3.38 1.61 10.45
CA ARG A 121 -4.08 2.42 11.45
C ARG A 121 -4.80 3.60 10.79
N PRO A 122 -6.02 3.93 11.23
CA PRO A 122 -6.74 5.12 10.78
C PRO A 122 -5.94 6.39 11.07
N GLY A 123 -5.96 7.34 10.15
CA GLY A 123 -5.24 8.60 10.30
C GLY A 123 -3.72 8.51 10.19
N ALA A 124 -3.15 7.32 9.96
CA ALA A 124 -1.74 7.21 9.64
C ALA A 124 -1.44 8.00 8.36
N GLU A 125 -0.56 9.00 8.45
CA GLU A 125 -0.05 9.64 7.24
C GLU A 125 0.81 8.62 6.47
N PRO A 126 0.54 8.42 5.17
CA PRO A 126 1.43 7.68 4.30
C PRO A 126 2.68 8.53 4.06
N GLY A 127 3.53 8.65 5.08
CA GLY A 127 4.63 9.59 4.99
C GLY A 127 5.61 9.51 6.15
N PRO A 128 6.90 9.72 5.89
CA PRO A 128 7.98 9.59 6.87
C PRO A 128 8.02 10.71 7.94
N ALA A 129 6.90 11.38 8.25
CA ALA A 129 6.85 12.57 9.10
C ALA A 129 7.55 12.41 10.47
N THR A 130 7.67 11.20 11.00
CA THR A 130 8.38 10.94 12.27
C THR A 130 9.84 10.50 12.11
N THR A 131 10.28 10.13 10.90
CA THR A 131 11.61 9.52 10.67
C THR A 131 12.38 10.05 9.48
N ILE A 132 11.86 11.05 8.73
CA ILE A 132 12.73 11.91 7.91
C ILE A 132 13.68 12.54 8.90
N ARG A 133 14.85 11.93 9.02
CA ARG A 133 16.01 12.48 9.71
C ARG A 133 16.24 13.80 8.98
N LYS A 134 15.73 14.92 9.53
CA LYS A 134 15.66 16.24 8.86
C LYS A 134 16.89 16.35 7.98
N ALA A 135 16.72 16.05 6.69
CA ALA A 135 17.88 16.00 5.82
C ALA A 135 18.39 17.43 5.90
N THR A 136 19.62 17.61 6.35
CA THR A 136 20.21 18.94 6.40
C THR A 136 20.20 19.45 4.98
N PHE A 137 19.17 20.24 4.66
CA PHE A 137 19.03 20.82 3.36
C PHE A 137 20.25 21.69 3.17
N LYS A 138 21.02 21.40 2.12
CA LYS A 138 21.92 22.40 1.61
C LYS A 138 21.07 23.64 1.28
N PRO A 139 21.51 24.84 1.64
CA PRO A 139 20.81 26.07 1.26
C PRO A 139 20.52 26.03 -0.24
N THR A 140 19.35 26.52 -0.65
CA THR A 140 19.01 26.60 -2.07
C THR A 140 20.08 27.41 -2.78
N PRO A 141 20.64 26.92 -3.90
CA PRO A 141 21.59 27.69 -4.68
C PRO A 141 21.02 29.05 -5.08
N GLU A 142 21.82 30.11 -4.94
CA GLU A 142 21.46 31.44 -5.45
C GLU A 142 21.55 31.50 -6.98
N ASN A 143 22.35 30.61 -7.59
CA ASN A 143 22.54 30.54 -9.04
C ASN A 143 21.45 29.65 -9.69
N PRO A 144 20.66 30.18 -10.65
CA PRO A 144 19.65 29.43 -11.40
C PRO A 144 20.15 28.14 -12.04
N GLN A 145 21.36 28.16 -12.62
CA GLN A 145 21.94 26.99 -13.26
C GLN A 145 22.29 25.90 -12.24
N GLU A 146 22.80 26.29 -11.08
CA GLU A 146 23.10 25.34 -10.00
C GLU A 146 21.82 24.72 -9.43
N ALA A 147 20.75 25.50 -9.30
CA ALA A 147 19.44 24.99 -8.90
C ALA A 147 18.86 23.99 -9.93
N LEU A 148 19.02 24.27 -11.23
CA LEU A 148 18.64 23.36 -12.31
C LEU A 148 19.45 22.05 -12.26
N ASP A 149 20.76 22.13 -12.11
CA ASP A 149 21.64 20.96 -12.02
C ASP A 149 21.28 20.11 -10.78
N GLN A 150 20.98 20.75 -9.65
CA GLN A 150 20.54 20.06 -8.44
C GLN A 150 19.18 19.38 -8.61
N LEU A 151 18.23 20.01 -9.31
CA LEU A 151 16.94 19.41 -9.63
C LEU A 151 17.12 18.21 -10.54
N ARG A 152 17.90 18.33 -11.61
CA ARG A 152 18.21 17.23 -12.53
C ARG A 152 18.84 16.04 -11.80
N TRP A 153 19.83 16.30 -10.94
CA TRP A 153 20.47 15.27 -10.13
C TRP A 153 19.48 14.60 -9.17
N THR A 154 18.65 15.39 -8.49
CA THR A 154 17.68 14.87 -7.51
C THR A 154 16.58 14.06 -8.19
N ALA A 155 16.06 14.52 -9.33
CA ALA A 155 15.09 13.81 -10.15
C ALA A 155 15.65 12.49 -10.69
N THR A 156 16.88 12.52 -11.23
CA THR A 156 17.57 11.32 -11.74
C THR A 156 17.75 10.29 -10.64
N ASN A 157 18.27 10.68 -9.48
CA ASN A 157 18.47 9.76 -8.36
C ASN A 157 17.16 9.20 -7.80
N SER A 158 16.10 10.02 -7.75
CA SER A 158 14.79 9.56 -7.26
C SER A 158 14.19 8.55 -8.24
N PHE A 159 14.26 8.83 -9.54
CA PHE A 159 13.86 7.89 -10.59
C PHE A 159 14.63 6.57 -10.51
N GLU A 160 15.96 6.63 -10.38
CA GLU A 160 16.82 5.45 -10.27
C GLU A 160 16.55 4.66 -8.98
N SER A 161 16.32 5.35 -7.86
CA SER A 161 15.94 4.71 -6.59
C SER A 161 14.62 3.96 -6.71
N ILE A 162 13.57 4.61 -7.25
CA ILE A 162 12.26 3.99 -7.45
C ILE A 162 12.38 2.79 -8.39
N THR A 163 13.05 2.97 -9.53
CA THR A 163 13.23 1.89 -10.52
C THR A 163 14.05 0.73 -9.95
N GLY A 164 15.11 1.01 -9.19
CA GLY A 164 15.92 0.00 -8.50
C GLY A 164 15.10 -0.79 -7.48
N ASP A 165 14.22 -0.12 -6.73
CA ASP A 165 13.28 -0.76 -5.81
C ASP A 165 12.28 -1.67 -6.56
N VAL A 166 11.74 -1.22 -7.71
CA VAL A 166 10.89 -2.05 -8.58
C VAL A 166 11.65 -3.28 -9.07
N VAL A 167 12.88 -3.10 -9.58
CA VAL A 167 13.75 -4.20 -10.04
C VAL A 167 13.93 -5.23 -8.95
N SER A 168 14.24 -4.79 -7.73
CA SER A 168 14.49 -5.68 -6.58
C SER A 168 13.27 -6.55 -6.25
N VAL A 169 12.08 -5.95 -6.09
CA VAL A 169 10.87 -6.73 -5.75
C VAL A 169 10.38 -7.60 -6.91
N ALA A 170 10.53 -7.13 -8.14
CA ALA A 170 10.18 -7.89 -9.31
C ALA A 170 11.11 -9.10 -9.49
N GLN A 171 12.41 -8.96 -9.25
CA GLN A 171 13.35 -10.09 -9.21
C GLN A 171 12.93 -11.13 -8.16
N MET A 172 12.56 -10.70 -6.94
CA MET A 172 12.04 -11.62 -5.93
C MET A 172 10.80 -12.39 -6.41
N ALA A 173 9.86 -11.70 -7.06
CA ALA A 173 8.65 -12.32 -7.61
C ALA A 173 8.98 -13.31 -8.74
N ILE A 174 9.90 -12.96 -9.64
CA ILE A 174 10.36 -13.82 -10.74
C ILE A 174 11.07 -15.06 -10.19
N THR A 175 11.98 -14.91 -9.22
CA THR A 175 12.64 -16.04 -8.54
C THR A 175 11.60 -16.95 -7.87
N GLY A 176 10.58 -16.36 -7.26
CA GLY A 176 9.45 -17.11 -6.72
C GLY A 176 8.72 -17.93 -7.78
N LEU A 177 8.43 -17.32 -8.94
CA LEU A 177 7.75 -17.95 -10.08
C LEU A 177 8.57 -19.07 -10.73
N THR A 178 9.88 -18.86 -10.97
CA THR A 178 10.74 -19.86 -11.61
C THR A 178 10.93 -21.10 -10.74
N ALA A 179 10.87 -20.95 -9.42
CA ALA A 179 10.90 -22.06 -8.48
C ALA A 179 9.67 -23.00 -8.59
N LEU A 180 8.55 -22.53 -9.16
CA LEU A 180 7.32 -23.31 -9.15
C LEU A 180 7.27 -24.43 -10.19
N LYS A 181 8.14 -24.42 -11.23
CA LYS A 181 8.14 -25.37 -12.36
C LYS A 181 6.75 -25.57 -13.03
N ILE A 182 5.88 -24.56 -12.99
CA ILE A 182 4.51 -24.68 -13.50
C ILE A 182 4.48 -24.39 -15.00
N ALA A 183 3.62 -25.12 -15.71
CA ALA A 183 3.22 -24.89 -17.11
C ALA A 183 2.65 -23.45 -17.32
N PRO A 184 2.31 -23.00 -18.55
CA PRO A 184 2.32 -21.58 -18.90
C PRO A 184 1.50 -20.70 -17.95
N VAL A 185 2.19 -19.72 -17.35
CA VAL A 185 1.67 -18.69 -16.42
C VAL A 185 0.36 -18.03 -16.89
N ARG A 186 0.14 -17.99 -18.22
CA ARG A 186 -1.08 -17.46 -18.86
C ARG A 186 -2.36 -18.15 -18.38
N GLU A 187 -2.36 -19.47 -18.25
CA GLU A 187 -3.57 -20.21 -17.85
C GLU A 187 -3.88 -20.02 -16.37
N ALA A 188 -2.84 -19.94 -15.53
CA ALA A 188 -2.97 -19.73 -14.09
C ALA A 188 -3.55 -18.36 -13.74
N ALA A 189 -3.17 -17.31 -14.47
CA ALA A 189 -3.61 -15.94 -14.19
C ALA A 189 -5.12 -15.71 -14.41
N ALA A 190 -5.77 -16.51 -15.26
CA ALA A 190 -7.18 -16.36 -15.62
C ALA A 190 -8.13 -17.15 -14.70
N VAL A 191 -7.69 -18.28 -14.15
CA VAL A 191 -8.61 -19.30 -13.56
C VAL A 191 -8.53 -19.39 -12.03
N ALA A 192 -7.46 -18.89 -11.40
CA ALA A 192 -7.07 -19.39 -10.08
C ALA A 192 -7.99 -19.06 -8.89
N ALA A 193 -8.56 -17.85 -8.77
CA ALA A 193 -9.12 -17.43 -7.47
C ALA A 193 -10.44 -18.11 -7.09
N GLN A 194 -11.42 -18.12 -8.01
CA GLN A 194 -12.74 -18.71 -7.73
C GLN A 194 -12.67 -20.23 -7.71
N GLU A 195 -11.90 -20.81 -8.63
CA GLU A 195 -11.70 -22.25 -8.69
C GLU A 195 -10.87 -22.77 -7.51
N LEU A 196 -9.93 -22.00 -6.96
CA LEU A 196 -9.24 -22.38 -5.72
C LEU A 196 -10.25 -22.54 -4.58
N LEU A 197 -11.18 -21.59 -4.41
CA LEU A 197 -12.19 -21.69 -3.35
C LEU A 197 -13.16 -22.86 -3.55
N ASN A 198 -13.60 -23.07 -4.80
CA ASN A 198 -14.51 -24.16 -5.15
C ASN A 198 -13.82 -25.53 -5.09
N GLY A 199 -12.54 -25.58 -5.45
CA GLY A 199 -11.73 -26.78 -5.58
C GLY A 199 -11.16 -27.32 -4.26
N ILE A 200 -11.21 -26.52 -3.18
CA ILE A 200 -10.90 -27.00 -1.82
C ILE A 200 -12.04 -27.91 -1.35
N SER A 201 -11.98 -29.16 -1.82
CA SER A 201 -12.91 -30.22 -1.48
C SER A 201 -13.00 -30.47 0.04
N GLY A 202 -14.00 -31.25 0.47
CA GLY A 202 -14.18 -31.66 1.86
C GLY A 202 -12.99 -32.42 2.48
N ARG A 203 -11.98 -32.81 1.69
CA ARG A 203 -10.79 -33.56 2.14
C ARG A 203 -9.70 -32.68 2.76
N VAL A 204 -9.72 -31.38 2.49
CA VAL A 204 -8.77 -30.42 3.05
C VAL A 204 -9.19 -30.10 4.49
N SER A 205 -8.23 -30.05 5.42
CA SER A 205 -8.54 -29.72 6.81
C SER A 205 -9.30 -28.39 6.91
N THR A 206 -10.12 -28.26 7.95
CA THR A 206 -10.88 -27.04 8.21
C THR A 206 -9.96 -25.81 8.37
N VAL A 207 -8.78 -25.96 8.99
CA VAL A 207 -7.75 -24.90 9.15
C VAL A 207 -7.18 -24.48 7.79
N LEU A 208 -6.80 -25.45 6.97
CA LEU A 208 -6.25 -25.22 5.63
C LEU A 208 -7.20 -24.43 4.74
N ARG A 209 -8.51 -24.70 4.84
CA ARG A 209 -9.53 -23.92 4.11
C ARG A 209 -9.53 -22.45 4.52
N ARG A 210 -9.26 -22.12 5.79
CA ARG A 210 -9.17 -20.72 6.28
C ARG A 210 -7.90 -20.06 5.76
N ALA A 211 -6.76 -20.75 5.82
CA ALA A 211 -5.51 -20.26 5.26
C ALA A 211 -5.64 -19.96 3.75
N ALA A 212 -6.29 -20.85 2.99
CA ALA A 212 -6.56 -20.61 1.57
C ALA A 212 -7.49 -19.41 1.34
N ARG A 213 -8.52 -19.21 2.17
CA ARG A 213 -9.39 -18.01 2.09
C ARG A 213 -8.60 -16.72 2.34
N LEU A 214 -7.70 -16.70 3.31
CA LEU A 214 -6.83 -15.55 3.57
C LEU A 214 -5.89 -15.27 2.39
N LEU A 215 -5.32 -16.31 1.75
CA LEU A 215 -4.56 -16.15 0.51
C LEU A 215 -5.40 -15.50 -0.60
N VAL A 216 -6.64 -15.96 -0.80
CA VAL A 216 -7.54 -15.37 -1.80
C VAL A 216 -7.86 -13.91 -1.46
N GLN A 217 -8.04 -13.58 -0.19
CA GLN A 217 -8.25 -12.19 0.26
C GLN A 217 -7.01 -11.32 0.07
N ALA A 218 -5.81 -11.85 0.30
CA ALA A 218 -4.57 -11.16 -0.01
C ALA A 218 -4.46 -10.86 -1.50
N TYR A 219 -4.78 -11.84 -2.35
CA TYR A 219 -4.82 -11.65 -3.80
C TYR A 219 -5.86 -10.62 -4.22
N ASP A 220 -7.09 -10.67 -3.69
CA ASP A 220 -8.14 -9.69 -3.96
C ASP A 220 -7.71 -8.26 -3.58
N LYS A 221 -7.03 -8.08 -2.44
CA LYS A 221 -6.47 -6.78 -2.03
C LYS A 221 -5.44 -6.25 -3.02
N ILE A 222 -4.55 -7.10 -3.54
CA ILE A 222 -3.58 -6.72 -4.58
C ILE A 222 -4.31 -6.26 -5.85
N LEU A 223 -5.34 -7.01 -6.28
CA LEU A 223 -6.13 -6.64 -7.45
C LEU A 223 -6.91 -5.33 -7.24
N LYS A 224 -7.47 -5.11 -6.04
CA LYS A 224 -8.13 -3.85 -5.69
C LYS A 224 -7.16 -2.67 -5.72
N ALA A 225 -5.96 -2.84 -5.15
CA ALA A 225 -4.93 -1.79 -5.16
C ALA A 225 -4.53 -1.41 -6.59
N LEU A 226 -4.41 -2.42 -7.46
CA LEU A 226 -4.13 -2.22 -8.88
C LEU A 226 -5.31 -1.61 -9.64
N GLY A 227 -6.56 -1.90 -9.25
CA GLY A 227 -7.75 -1.51 -10.01
C GLY A 227 -8.08 -2.50 -11.12
N LYS A 228 -9.36 -2.56 -11.53
CA LYS A 228 -9.87 -3.61 -12.44
C LYS A 228 -9.17 -3.62 -13.80
N ASP A 229 -9.01 -2.46 -14.41
CA ASP A 229 -8.46 -2.35 -15.77
C ASP A 229 -6.98 -2.68 -15.79
N ALA A 230 -6.20 -2.06 -14.89
CA ALA A 230 -4.79 -2.35 -14.75
C ALA A 230 -4.51 -3.79 -14.28
N ALA A 231 -5.40 -4.43 -13.53
CA ALA A 231 -5.26 -5.85 -13.18
C ALA A 231 -5.36 -6.78 -14.39
N SER A 232 -6.29 -6.50 -15.30
CA SER A 232 -6.41 -7.25 -16.55
C SER A 232 -5.17 -7.07 -17.42
N ASP A 233 -4.72 -5.81 -17.58
CA ASP A 233 -3.57 -5.47 -18.40
C ASP A 233 -2.26 -6.01 -17.80
N ALA A 234 -2.07 -5.89 -16.48
CA ALA A 234 -0.91 -6.43 -15.79
C ALA A 234 -0.82 -7.96 -15.93
N ARG A 235 -1.94 -8.69 -15.88
CA ARG A 235 -1.93 -10.14 -16.13
C ARG A 235 -1.49 -10.48 -17.55
N ARG A 236 -2.00 -9.72 -18.55
CA ARG A 236 -1.61 -9.90 -19.95
C ARG A 236 -0.12 -9.61 -20.16
N GLN A 237 0.34 -8.45 -19.68
CA GLN A 237 1.72 -7.99 -19.83
C GLN A 237 2.71 -8.82 -19.02
N ALA A 238 2.35 -9.28 -17.83
CA ALA A 238 3.25 -10.09 -17.00
C ALA A 238 3.67 -11.40 -17.69
N ALA A 239 2.78 -12.03 -18.46
CA ALA A 239 3.16 -13.20 -19.24
C ALA A 239 4.24 -12.89 -20.30
N GLU A 240 4.11 -11.73 -20.96
CA GLU A 240 5.10 -11.25 -21.94
C GLU A 240 6.42 -10.88 -21.25
N TRP A 241 6.35 -10.18 -20.11
CA TRP A 241 7.53 -9.83 -19.32
C TRP A 241 8.27 -11.07 -18.85
N ILE A 242 7.56 -12.06 -18.30
CA ILE A 242 8.15 -13.34 -17.86
C ILE A 242 8.84 -14.03 -19.04
N GLN A 243 8.22 -14.06 -20.21
CA GLN A 243 8.84 -14.63 -21.42
C GLN A 243 10.10 -13.87 -21.84
N MET A 244 10.08 -12.54 -21.84
CA MET A 244 11.27 -11.71 -22.12
C MET A 244 12.40 -11.99 -21.13
N LEU A 245 12.08 -12.11 -19.84
CA LEU A 245 13.04 -12.39 -18.78
C LEU A 245 13.63 -13.80 -18.91
N GLN A 246 12.80 -14.80 -19.22
CA GLN A 246 13.24 -16.17 -19.51
C GLN A 246 14.15 -16.24 -20.75
N SER A 247 13.98 -15.34 -21.72
CA SER A 247 14.86 -15.20 -22.89
C SER A 247 16.18 -14.45 -22.60
N GLY A 248 16.45 -14.10 -21.34
CA GLY A 248 17.69 -13.42 -20.92
C GLY A 248 17.63 -11.89 -20.99
N THR A 249 16.47 -11.29 -21.22
CA THR A 249 16.31 -9.83 -21.11
C THR A 249 16.52 -9.42 -19.67
N LEU A 250 17.38 -8.41 -19.43
CA LEU A 250 17.54 -7.83 -18.10
C LEU A 250 16.30 -7.02 -17.75
N LEU A 251 15.76 -7.24 -16.55
CA LEU A 251 14.60 -6.52 -16.04
C LEU A 251 14.79 -4.99 -16.07
N GLU A 252 16.00 -4.52 -15.80
CA GLU A 252 16.37 -3.11 -15.90
C GLU A 252 16.15 -2.54 -17.31
N LYS A 253 16.48 -3.31 -18.35
CA LYS A 253 16.26 -2.89 -19.75
C LYS A 253 14.78 -2.84 -20.08
N LEU A 254 13.99 -3.77 -19.56
CA LEU A 254 12.53 -3.76 -19.72
C LEU A 254 11.93 -2.51 -19.06
N LEU A 255 12.31 -2.21 -17.82
CA LEU A 255 11.80 -1.05 -17.09
C LEU A 255 12.28 0.27 -17.69
N ALA A 256 13.53 0.36 -18.15
CA ALA A 256 14.03 1.54 -18.86
C ALA A 256 13.20 1.82 -20.12
N ARG A 257 12.88 0.78 -20.90
CA ARG A 257 12.00 0.89 -22.07
C ARG A 257 10.58 1.26 -21.69
N LEU A 258 10.02 0.67 -20.64
CA LEU A 258 8.66 0.96 -20.20
C LEU A 258 8.57 2.39 -19.70
N TYR A 259 9.38 2.78 -18.73
CA TYR A 259 9.25 4.07 -18.07
C TYR A 259 9.76 5.24 -18.91
N GLU A 260 10.48 5.03 -20.01
CA GLU A 260 10.98 6.13 -20.87
C GLU A 260 11.76 7.18 -20.06
N LYS A 261 12.75 6.74 -19.27
CA LYS A 261 13.52 7.57 -18.33
C LYS A 261 13.96 8.90 -18.94
N GLU A 262 14.58 8.84 -20.11
CA GLU A 262 15.15 10.00 -20.80
C GLU A 262 14.06 11.04 -21.09
N ARG A 263 12.90 10.60 -21.60
CA ARG A 263 11.77 11.48 -21.90
C ARG A 263 11.21 12.16 -20.67
N ILE A 264 11.09 11.45 -19.54
CA ILE A 264 10.62 12.02 -18.27
C ILE A 264 11.60 13.09 -17.76
N LEU A 265 12.90 12.81 -17.81
CA LEU A 265 13.92 13.76 -17.37
C LEU A 265 13.98 15.00 -18.27
N ASP A 266 13.81 14.83 -19.58
CA ASP A 266 13.72 15.93 -20.54
C ASP A 266 12.49 16.82 -20.29
N ASP A 267 11.33 16.24 -19.98
CA ASP A 267 10.11 16.97 -19.59
C ASP A 267 10.36 17.81 -18.32
N ILE A 268 10.98 17.21 -17.29
CA ILE A 268 11.32 17.87 -16.02
C ILE A 268 12.25 19.06 -16.26
N GLU A 269 13.28 18.87 -17.07
CA GLU A 269 14.20 19.94 -17.47
C GLU A 269 13.47 21.05 -18.25
N GLY A 270 12.54 20.66 -19.13
CA GLY A 270 11.68 21.58 -19.87
C GLY A 270 10.76 22.42 -18.97
N TYR A 271 10.24 21.87 -17.88
CA TYR A 271 9.48 22.64 -16.88
C TYR A 271 10.38 23.60 -16.11
N ALA A 272 11.55 23.12 -15.67
CA ALA A 272 12.48 23.92 -14.88
C ALA A 272 13.01 25.14 -15.64
N ARG A 273 13.30 25.00 -16.95
CA ARG A 273 13.76 26.11 -17.80
C ARG A 273 12.71 27.21 -18.03
N LYS A 274 11.43 26.97 -17.73
CA LYS A 274 10.34 27.94 -17.89
C LYS A 274 10.12 28.82 -16.65
N VAL A 275 10.77 28.50 -15.53
CA VAL A 275 10.63 29.24 -14.27
C VAL A 275 11.44 30.52 -14.33
N THR A 276 10.84 31.65 -13.94
CA THR A 276 11.49 32.96 -13.87
C THR A 276 12.32 33.11 -12.59
N ASP A 277 13.38 33.92 -12.63
CA ASP A 277 14.31 34.19 -11.51
C ASP A 277 13.62 34.51 -10.17
N ALA A 278 12.47 35.20 -10.20
CA ALA A 278 11.73 35.60 -9.00
C ALA A 278 11.09 34.44 -8.20
N LEU A 279 10.84 33.28 -8.82
CA LEU A 279 10.20 32.11 -8.19
C LEU A 279 11.22 31.05 -7.74
N MET A 280 12.51 31.28 -7.97
CA MET A 280 13.50 30.21 -7.97
C MET A 280 13.79 29.61 -6.60
N SER A 281 13.96 30.40 -5.52
CA SER A 281 14.54 29.84 -4.29
C SER A 281 13.58 28.92 -3.50
N GLU A 282 12.33 29.35 -3.29
CA GLU A 282 11.36 28.59 -2.49
C GLU A 282 10.71 27.45 -3.28
N ALA A 283 10.34 27.70 -4.54
CA ALA A 283 9.75 26.66 -5.39
C ALA A 283 10.74 25.52 -5.66
N TYR A 284 12.04 25.83 -5.88
CA TYR A 284 13.06 24.80 -6.04
C TYR A 284 13.31 24.02 -4.75
N ALA A 285 13.39 24.69 -3.59
CA ALA A 285 13.52 23.98 -2.31
C ALA A 285 12.37 22.98 -2.12
N THR A 286 11.15 23.42 -2.42
CA THR A 286 9.94 22.62 -2.31
C THR A 286 9.93 21.45 -3.29
N VAL A 287 10.26 21.66 -4.57
CA VAL A 287 10.26 20.59 -5.57
C VAL A 287 11.35 19.55 -5.29
N LEU A 288 12.54 20.00 -4.85
CA LEU A 288 13.62 19.10 -4.45
C LEU A 288 13.19 18.21 -3.29
N GLN A 289 12.49 18.77 -2.30
CA GLN A 289 12.01 17.99 -1.17
C GLN A 289 10.91 17.01 -1.58
N LYS A 290 9.90 17.48 -2.31
CA LYS A 290 8.81 16.61 -2.77
C LYS A 290 9.34 15.46 -3.63
N THR A 291 10.32 15.74 -4.50
CA THR A 291 10.97 14.74 -5.35
C THR A 291 11.67 13.66 -4.51
N ARG A 292 12.45 14.03 -3.49
CA ARG A 292 13.09 13.04 -2.59
C ARG A 292 12.06 12.23 -1.82
N ASN A 293 11.02 12.91 -1.32
CA ASN A 293 9.94 12.26 -0.59
C ASN A 293 9.21 11.20 -1.43
N LEU A 294 9.16 11.32 -2.77
CA LEU A 294 8.56 10.29 -3.63
C LEU A 294 9.31 8.97 -3.54
N ALA A 295 10.65 8.99 -3.61
CA ALA A 295 11.45 7.79 -3.48
C ALA A 295 11.28 7.14 -2.10
N GLU A 296 11.29 7.95 -1.03
CA GLU A 296 11.06 7.47 0.33
C GLU A 296 9.65 6.86 0.51
N ARG A 297 8.62 7.49 -0.04
CA ARG A 297 7.25 6.97 -0.03
C ARG A 297 7.16 5.64 -0.78
N PHE A 298 7.82 5.51 -1.93
CA PHE A 298 7.86 4.26 -2.67
C PHE A 298 8.55 3.12 -1.89
N GLN A 299 9.52 3.41 -1.02
CA GLN A 299 10.11 2.39 -0.14
C GLN A 299 9.07 1.73 0.78
N HIS A 300 8.02 2.43 1.19
CA HIS A 300 6.92 1.83 1.97
C HIS A 300 6.10 0.84 1.12
N HIS A 301 5.86 1.17 -0.15
CA HIS A 301 5.25 0.24 -1.11
C HIS A 301 6.12 -1.00 -1.29
N ARG A 302 7.43 -0.79 -1.53
CA ARG A 302 8.42 -1.87 -1.63
C ARG A 302 8.38 -2.79 -0.41
N ARG A 303 8.44 -2.26 0.81
CA ARG A 303 8.41 -3.08 2.04
C ARG A 303 7.13 -3.92 2.15
N SER A 304 5.99 -3.34 1.80
CA SER A 304 4.72 -4.07 1.79
C SER A 304 4.73 -5.22 0.76
N ILE A 305 5.26 -4.96 -0.43
CA ILE A 305 5.44 -5.97 -1.49
C ILE A 305 6.40 -7.08 -1.04
N GLU A 306 7.54 -6.74 -0.45
CA GLU A 306 8.50 -7.74 0.06
C GLU A 306 7.84 -8.66 1.08
N TRP A 307 7.01 -8.13 1.98
CA TRP A 307 6.28 -8.93 2.96
C TRP A 307 5.27 -9.88 2.32
N ILE A 308 4.56 -9.45 1.27
CA ILE A 308 3.69 -10.33 0.49
C ILE A 308 4.49 -11.48 -0.14
N LEU A 309 5.62 -11.16 -0.77
CA LEU A 309 6.49 -12.17 -1.43
C LEU A 309 7.09 -13.15 -0.41
N ARG A 310 7.51 -12.67 0.76
CA ARG A 310 7.98 -13.54 1.87
C ARG A 310 6.86 -14.41 2.40
N GLY A 311 5.66 -13.84 2.61
CA GLY A 311 4.47 -14.56 3.03
C GLY A 311 4.14 -15.71 2.09
N LEU A 312 4.13 -15.44 0.77
CA LEU A 312 3.97 -16.48 -0.27
C LEU A 312 5.05 -17.55 -0.20
N ALA A 313 6.32 -17.16 -0.04
CA ALA A 313 7.43 -18.09 0.06
C ALA A 313 7.31 -19.03 1.26
N PHE A 314 6.74 -18.58 2.38
CA PHE A 314 6.52 -19.43 3.56
C PHE A 314 5.38 -20.44 3.37
N ILE A 315 4.32 -20.07 2.65
CA ILE A 315 3.16 -20.95 2.47
C ILE A 315 3.20 -21.80 1.19
N LYS A 316 4.20 -21.60 0.32
CA LYS A 316 4.25 -22.22 -1.02
C LYS A 316 4.25 -23.76 -0.98
N ASP A 317 5.04 -24.38 -0.09
CA ASP A 317 5.21 -25.84 -0.07
C ASP A 317 3.91 -26.51 0.34
N TRP A 318 3.18 -25.87 1.25
CA TRP A 318 1.84 -26.28 1.61
C TRP A 318 0.86 -26.10 0.45
N LEU A 319 0.85 -24.95 -0.22
CA LEU A 319 -0.04 -24.72 -1.38
C LEU A 319 0.21 -25.76 -2.47
N PHE A 320 1.45 -26.18 -2.69
CA PHE A 320 1.75 -27.24 -3.64
C PHE A 320 1.17 -28.61 -3.30
N SER A 321 0.80 -28.87 -2.05
CA SER A 321 0.04 -30.08 -1.70
C SER A 321 -1.42 -30.03 -2.18
N LEU A 322 -1.95 -28.84 -2.48
CA LEU A 322 -3.33 -28.62 -2.93
C LEU A 322 -3.44 -28.65 -4.46
N GLN A 323 -3.00 -29.74 -5.08
CA GLN A 323 -3.04 -29.88 -6.54
C GLN A 323 -4.49 -29.95 -7.08
N PRO A 324 -4.79 -29.34 -8.24
CA PRO A 324 -3.90 -28.48 -9.05
C PRO A 324 -3.94 -27.00 -8.64
N TRP A 325 -4.82 -26.62 -7.73
CA TRP A 325 -5.20 -25.23 -7.48
C TRP A 325 -4.16 -24.39 -6.75
N GLY A 326 -3.44 -24.97 -5.80
CA GLY A 326 -2.45 -24.25 -5.00
C GLY A 326 -1.31 -23.66 -5.84
N PRO A 327 -0.66 -24.42 -6.75
CA PRO A 327 0.30 -23.85 -7.70
C PRO A 327 -0.26 -22.67 -8.51
N LEU A 328 -1.51 -22.76 -8.98
CA LEU A 328 -2.15 -21.69 -9.75
C LEU A 328 -2.34 -20.43 -8.90
N ALA A 329 -2.78 -20.58 -7.65
CA ALA A 329 -2.97 -19.46 -6.73
C ALA A 329 -1.64 -18.77 -6.37
N VAL A 330 -0.58 -19.55 -6.12
CA VAL A 330 0.77 -19.01 -5.88
C VAL A 330 1.25 -18.23 -7.10
N THR A 331 1.10 -18.81 -8.30
CA THR A 331 1.48 -18.16 -9.56
C THR A 331 0.73 -16.85 -9.76
N ALA A 332 -0.59 -16.88 -9.62
CA ALA A 332 -1.44 -15.71 -9.79
C ALA A 332 -1.06 -14.60 -8.79
N THR A 333 -0.73 -14.95 -7.55
CA THR A 333 -0.33 -13.94 -6.55
C THR A 333 1.05 -13.35 -6.85
N TYR A 334 2.03 -14.15 -7.27
CA TYR A 334 3.33 -13.62 -7.72
C TYR A 334 3.19 -12.72 -8.95
N VAL A 335 2.40 -13.15 -9.95
CA VAL A 335 2.11 -12.35 -11.16
C VAL A 335 1.40 -11.05 -10.82
N GLY A 336 0.39 -11.10 -9.97
CA GLY A 336 -0.33 -9.91 -9.50
C GLY A 336 0.58 -8.95 -8.74
N THR A 337 1.46 -9.49 -7.90
CA THR A 337 2.44 -8.69 -7.14
C THR A 337 3.49 -8.05 -8.05
N LEU A 338 4.00 -8.80 -9.05
CA LEU A 338 4.90 -8.28 -10.07
C LEU A 338 4.23 -7.16 -10.88
N GLY A 339 3.01 -7.40 -11.35
CA GLY A 339 2.18 -6.43 -12.05
C GLY A 339 2.00 -5.15 -11.23
N TYR A 340 1.58 -5.30 -9.98
CA TYR A 340 1.43 -4.18 -9.07
C TYR A 340 2.74 -3.40 -8.86
N ALA A 341 3.87 -4.07 -8.64
CA ALA A 341 5.16 -3.41 -8.45
C ALA A 341 5.54 -2.52 -9.65
N VAL A 342 5.37 -3.04 -10.87
CA VAL A 342 5.68 -2.30 -12.11
C VAL A 342 4.73 -1.12 -12.30
N TYR A 343 3.43 -1.31 -12.06
CA TYR A 343 2.46 -0.22 -12.21
C TYR A 343 2.61 0.86 -11.14
N ALA A 344 2.81 0.47 -9.88
CA ALA A 344 3.08 1.40 -8.79
C ALA A 344 4.37 2.18 -9.04
N GLY A 345 5.46 1.53 -9.44
CA GLY A 345 6.68 2.24 -9.82
C GLY A 345 6.45 3.23 -10.96
N GLY A 346 5.64 2.83 -11.95
CA GLY A 346 5.25 3.68 -13.08
C GLY A 346 4.46 4.93 -12.66
N ASP A 347 3.57 4.81 -11.68
CA ASP A 347 2.87 5.97 -11.10
C ASP A 347 3.85 6.96 -10.44
N TYR A 348 4.79 6.47 -9.62
CA TYR A 348 5.73 7.35 -8.92
C TYR A 348 6.72 8.08 -9.84
N VAL A 349 6.98 7.54 -11.04
CA VAL A 349 7.86 8.18 -12.03
C VAL A 349 7.09 8.95 -13.12
N ASP A 350 5.76 8.91 -13.14
CA ASP A 350 4.91 9.40 -14.25
C ASP A 350 5.22 8.75 -15.61
N TRP A 351 5.22 7.42 -15.62
CA TRP A 351 5.31 6.65 -16.84
C TRP A 351 4.23 7.07 -17.86
N PHE A 352 4.65 7.40 -19.10
CA PHE A 352 3.78 7.65 -20.24
C PHE A 352 3.01 6.39 -20.64
N ARG A 353 1.84 6.20 -20.04
CA ARG A 353 0.93 5.14 -20.44
C ARG A 353 0.22 5.53 -21.74
N THR A 354 0.09 4.58 -22.64
CA THR A 354 -0.73 4.75 -23.86
C THR A 354 -2.19 5.03 -23.49
N ASP A 355 -2.90 5.83 -24.30
CA ASP A 355 -4.26 6.36 -24.08
C ASP A 355 -5.35 5.34 -23.68
N ARG A 356 -5.07 4.04 -23.84
CA ARG A 356 -5.98 2.95 -23.46
C ARG A 356 -5.96 2.59 -21.98
N ILE A 357 -4.90 2.96 -21.26
CA ILE A 357 -4.70 2.61 -19.86
C ILE A 357 -4.68 3.90 -19.06
N GLN A 358 -5.78 4.18 -18.34
CA GLN A 358 -5.77 5.30 -17.40
C GLN A 358 -4.62 5.09 -16.41
N PRO A 359 -3.83 6.14 -16.11
CA PRO A 359 -2.90 6.09 -14.98
C PRO A 359 -3.67 5.62 -13.73
N LEU A 360 -3.03 4.86 -12.83
CA LEU A 360 -3.73 4.54 -11.58
C LEU A 360 -3.93 5.84 -10.78
N ASP A 361 -3.09 6.85 -11.06
CA ASP A 361 -3.11 8.19 -10.51
C ASP A 361 -3.18 8.12 -8.97
N ARG A 362 -2.44 7.17 -8.39
CA ARG A 362 -2.44 6.97 -6.93
C ARG A 362 -1.59 8.00 -6.22
N VAL A 363 -0.53 8.45 -6.89
CA VAL A 363 0.39 9.47 -6.39
C VAL A 363 0.70 10.44 -7.53
N PRO A 364 0.96 11.71 -7.22
CA PRO A 364 1.58 12.60 -8.20
C PRO A 364 3.00 12.09 -8.41
N GLY A 365 3.33 11.66 -9.62
CA GLY A 365 4.67 11.17 -9.91
C GLY A 365 5.70 12.29 -10.01
N LEU A 366 6.91 11.91 -10.38
CA LEU A 366 8.06 12.79 -10.43
C LEU A 366 7.86 14.02 -11.33
N ARG A 367 7.32 13.83 -12.53
CA ARG A 367 7.08 14.90 -13.51
C ARG A 367 5.96 15.83 -13.04
N ASP A 368 4.88 15.26 -12.52
CA ASP A 368 3.69 15.98 -12.08
C ASP A 368 4.00 16.82 -10.83
N VAL A 369 4.79 16.28 -9.88
CA VAL A 369 5.33 17.05 -8.75
C VAL A 369 6.13 18.27 -9.21
N VAL A 370 7.00 18.10 -10.22
CA VAL A 370 7.79 19.20 -10.78
C VAL A 370 6.89 20.20 -11.48
N ARG A 371 6.02 19.74 -12.37
CA ARG A 371 5.10 20.56 -13.15
C ARG A 371 4.20 21.41 -12.25
N GLU A 372 3.62 20.82 -11.21
CA GLU A 372 2.70 21.50 -10.30
C GLU A 372 3.42 22.51 -9.40
N THR A 373 4.60 22.16 -8.90
CA THR A 373 5.35 23.03 -7.99
C THR A 373 6.01 24.20 -8.72
N LEU A 374 6.40 24.00 -9.98
CA LEU A 374 7.04 25.02 -10.82
C LEU A 374 6.05 25.74 -11.75
N LYS A 375 4.76 25.41 -11.69
CA LYS A 375 3.73 26.13 -12.45
C LYS A 375 3.82 27.60 -12.00
N PRO A 376 4.00 28.57 -12.92
CA PRO A 376 3.93 29.98 -12.56
C PRO A 376 2.62 30.16 -11.80
N GLY A 377 2.68 30.77 -10.62
CA GLY A 377 1.49 31.12 -9.86
C GLY A 377 0.54 31.74 -10.86
N THR A 378 -0.49 30.99 -11.23
CA THR A 378 -1.63 31.56 -11.94
C THR A 378 -2.12 32.46 -10.86
N GLU A 379 -1.82 33.77 -10.97
CA GLU A 379 -2.09 34.79 -9.96
C GLU A 379 -3.29 34.29 -9.23
N THR A 380 -3.09 33.77 -8.01
CA THR A 380 -4.20 33.28 -7.21
C THR A 380 -5.14 34.44 -7.31
N ASP A 381 -6.31 34.22 -7.91
CA ASP A 381 -7.38 35.19 -7.99
C ASP A 381 -7.67 35.51 -6.53
N ASN A 382 -6.88 36.42 -5.98
CA ASN A 382 -7.29 37.41 -5.03
C ASN A 382 -8.26 38.28 -5.84
N GLU A 383 -9.36 37.68 -6.32
CA GLU A 383 -10.66 38.29 -6.13
C GLU A 383 -10.61 38.71 -4.67
N GLU A 384 -10.34 40.00 -4.46
CA GLU A 384 -10.61 40.70 -3.23
C GLU A 384 -11.93 40.11 -2.74
N GLN A 385 -11.88 39.21 -1.76
CA GLN A 385 -13.07 38.88 -1.00
C GLN A 385 -13.56 40.24 -0.54
N PRO A 386 -14.73 40.72 -1.04
CA PRO A 386 -15.24 42.01 -0.63
C PRO A 386 -15.26 42.00 0.89
N PRO A 387 -14.74 43.06 1.54
CA PRO A 387 -14.44 43.06 2.96
C PRO A 387 -15.60 42.45 3.72
N GLU A 388 -15.33 41.28 4.31
CA GLU A 388 -16.29 40.49 5.05
C GLU A 388 -16.92 41.43 6.09
N SER A 389 -18.18 41.80 5.84
CA SER A 389 -18.93 42.72 6.69
C SER A 389 -18.89 42.17 8.10
N THR A 390 -18.18 42.88 8.97
CA THR A 390 -17.97 42.52 10.37
C THR A 390 -19.31 42.13 10.99
N PRO A 391 -19.47 40.90 11.51
CA PRO A 391 -20.67 40.57 12.26
C PRO A 391 -20.71 41.44 13.50
N GLU A 392 -21.71 42.33 13.58
CA GLU A 392 -22.05 43.07 14.79
C GLU A 392 -22.15 42.08 15.96
N GLN A 393 -21.22 42.17 16.90
CA GLN A 393 -21.30 41.42 18.14
C GLN A 393 -22.50 41.94 18.94
N PRO A 394 -23.47 41.09 19.31
CA PRO A 394 -24.55 41.50 20.19
C PRO A 394 -23.97 41.81 21.57
N ASN A 395 -24.19 43.06 21.97
CA ASN A 395 -23.83 43.70 23.22
C ASN A 395 -24.24 42.85 24.45
N GLN A 396 -23.30 42.07 25.00
CA GLN A 396 -23.54 41.34 26.25
C GLN A 396 -23.55 42.31 27.43
N THR A 397 -24.76 42.71 27.79
CA THR A 397 -25.02 43.54 28.97
C THR A 397 -24.80 42.73 30.24
N ASN A 398 -23.76 43.13 30.94
CA ASN A 398 -23.32 42.74 32.27
C ASN A 398 -24.47 42.81 33.31
N LYS A 399 -24.98 41.66 33.79
CA LYS A 399 -25.85 41.61 34.98
C LYS A 399 -25.08 41.13 36.21
N ARG A 400 -24.72 42.12 37.02
CA ARG A 400 -24.20 42.04 38.39
C ARG A 400 -25.11 41.24 39.33
N ASN A 401 -24.48 40.34 40.08
CA ASN A 401 -24.61 40.11 41.52
C ASN A 401 -25.56 41.06 42.29
N GLN A 402 -26.63 40.49 42.86
CA GLN A 402 -27.22 40.75 44.19
C GLN A 402 -28.08 39.50 44.50
N GLY A 403 -28.11 38.87 45.66
CA GLY A 403 -27.48 39.03 46.97
C GLY A 403 -27.95 37.86 47.83
N GLU A 404 -27.13 37.43 48.78
CA GLU A 404 -27.54 36.56 49.89
C GLU A 404 -28.67 37.23 50.70
N PRO A 405 -29.45 36.42 51.44
CA PRO A 405 -29.63 36.77 52.84
C PRO A 405 -29.39 35.60 53.81
N PRO A 406 -29.20 35.91 55.11
CA PRO A 406 -28.46 35.09 56.05
C PRO A 406 -29.34 34.20 56.93
N GLY A 407 -28.67 33.22 57.57
CA GLY A 407 -28.89 32.63 58.90
C GLY A 407 -30.32 32.53 59.45
N SER A 408 -30.81 31.34 59.81
CA SER A 408 -30.45 30.53 61.01
C SER A 408 -31.79 30.13 61.67
N PRO A 409 -31.85 29.29 62.72
CA PRO A 409 -31.05 28.13 63.12
C PRO A 409 -31.72 26.78 62.80
#